data_AF-A0A2M6ZWG8-F1
#
_entry.id   AF-A0A2M6ZWG8-F1
#
_cell.length_a   1.000
_cell.length_b   1.000
_cell.length_c   1.000
_cell.angle_alpha   90.00
_cell.angle_beta   90.00
_cell.angle_gamma   90.00
#
_symmetry.space_group_name_H-M   'P 1'
#
loop_
_entity.id
_entity.type
_entity.pdbx_description
1 polymer ?
#
loop_
_entity_poly.entity_id
_entity_poly.type
_entity_poly.pdbx_seq_one_letter_code
_entity_poly.pdbx_strand_id
1 'polypeptide(L)' 'MLNIRKEYIITDDNKKRAVLIDIETFERIEELLESYGLGKYMEEVENEEALSLSEAKKYYHVLEKS' A
#
# COMPACT_ATOMS: atom_id res chain seq x y z
N MET A 1 17.27 8.23 10.08
CA MET A 1 16.74 8.52 8.73
C MET A 1 17.28 7.45 7.80
N LEU A 2 16.43 6.74 7.04
CA LEU A 2 16.91 5.73 6.10
C LEU A 2 17.83 6.39 5.08
N ASN A 3 19.00 5.80 4.84
CA ASN A 3 19.97 6.32 3.88
C ASN A 3 19.59 5.87 2.47
N ILE A 4 18.56 6.51 1.90
CA ILE A 4 18.11 6.27 0.53
C ILE A 4 18.95 7.11 -0.42
N ARG A 5 19.66 6.45 -1.32
CA ARG A 5 20.37 7.12 -2.42
C ARG A 5 19.32 7.73 -3.34
N LYS A 6 19.42 9.04 -3.57
CA LYS A 6 18.45 9.78 -4.38
C LYS A 6 19.08 10.95 -5.10
N GLU A 7 18.62 11.17 -6.31
CA GLU A 7 18.96 12.31 -7.14
C GLU A 7 17.68 13.14 -7.35
N TYR A 8 17.82 14.46 -7.56
CA TYR A 8 16.67 15.33 -7.73
C TYR A 8 16.65 15.97 -9.10
N ILE A 9 15.47 16.02 -9.71
CA ILE A 9 15.20 16.86 -10.87
C ILE A 9 14.80 18.24 -10.34
N ILE A 10 15.65 19.23 -10.60
CA ILE A 10 15.49 20.61 -10.14
C ILE A 10 14.95 21.48 -11.28
N THR A 11 14.01 22.37 -10.97
CA THR A 11 13.43 23.35 -11.89
C THR A 11 14.27 24.61 -12.00
N ASP A 12 13.98 25.44 -13.00
CA ASP A 12 14.68 26.71 -13.21
C ASP A 12 14.54 27.70 -12.04
N ASP A 13 13.44 27.61 -11.27
CA ASP A 13 13.25 28.37 -10.02
C ASP A 13 13.85 27.67 -8.77
N ASN A 14 14.80 26.75 -8.98
CA ASN A 14 15.56 26.00 -7.98
C ASN A 14 14.67 25.18 -7.01
N LYS A 15 13.54 24.64 -7.50
CA LYS A 15 12.66 23.76 -6.72
C LYS A 15 12.84 22.30 -7.13
N LYS A 16 12.75 21.39 -6.15
CA LYS A 16 12.73 19.95 -6.40
C LYS A 16 11.37 19.57 -6.99
N ARG A 17 11.35 19.07 -8.24
CA ARG A 17 10.12 18.62 -8.91
C ARG A 17 9.93 17.12 -8.81
N ALA A 18 11.01 16.36 -8.94
CA ALA A 18 10.96 14.91 -8.89
C ALA A 18 12.24 14.35 -8.25
N VAL A 19 12.18 13.08 -7.87
CA VAL A 19 13.29 12.32 -7.31
C VAL A 19 13.52 11.10 -8.20
N LEU A 20 14.78 10.80 -8.47
CA LEU A 20 15.21 9.54 -9.08
C LEU A 20 15.82 8.68 -7.97
N ILE A 21 15.34 7.45 -7.86
CA ILE A 21 15.83 6.39 -6.99
C ILE A 21 15.97 5.12 -7.82
N ASP A 22 16.81 4.18 -7.37
CA ASP A 22 16.86 2.87 -8.00
C ASP A 22 15.54 2.11 -7.81
N ILE A 23 15.25 1.23 -8.76
CA ILE A 23 13.97 0.52 -8.83
C ILE A 23 13.75 -0.36 -7.59
N GLU A 24 14.79 -1.03 -7.08
CA GLU A 24 14.70 -1.87 -5.89
C GLU A 24 14.31 -1.06 -4.65
N THR A 25 14.85 0.16 -4.52
CA THR A 25 14.46 1.07 -3.44
C THR A 25 13.03 1.56 -3.60
N PHE A 26 12.57 1.84 -4.81
CA PHE A 26 11.18 2.22 -5.07
C PHE A 26 10.20 1.11 -4.69
N GLU A 27 10.42 -0.11 -5.18
CA GLU A 27 9.58 -1.28 -4.91
C GLU A 27 9.52 -1.60 -3.41
N ARG A 28 10.65 -1.49 -2.71
CA ARG A 28 10.69 -1.68 -1.25
C ARG A 28 9.90 -0.61 -0.48
N ILE A 29 9.83 0.62 -1.00
CA ILE A 29 8.98 1.66 -0.41
C ILE A 29 7.51 1.30 -0.61
N GLU A 30 7.12 0.85 -1.81
CA GLU A 30 5.75 0.40 -2.08
C GLU A 30 5.35 -0.76 -1.18
N GLU A 31 6.17 -1.83 -1.12
CA GLU A 31 5.92 -3.01 -0.28
C GLU A 31 5.70 -2.62 1.19
N LEU A 32 6.51 -1.69 1.72
CA LEU A 32 6.39 -1.24 3.09
C LEU A 32 5.09 -0.47 3.33
N LEU A 33 4.70 0.41 2.39
CA LEU A 33 3.47 1.18 2.48
C LEU A 33 2.24 0.29 2.37
N GLU A 34 2.24 -0.66 1.44
CA GLU A 34 1.16 -1.64 1.26
C GLU A 34 1.02 -2.55 2.48
N SER A 35 2.14 -3.08 2.98
CA SER A 35 2.14 -3.94 4.17
C SER A 35 1.61 -3.20 5.40
N TYR A 36 1.99 -1.93 5.57
CA TYR A 36 1.48 -1.10 6.65
C TYR A 36 -0.02 -0.84 6.50
N GLY A 37 -0.48 -0.47 5.30
CA GLY A 37 -1.89 -0.23 5.01
C GLY A 37 -2.74 -1.48 5.24
N LEU A 38 -2.28 -2.64 4.76
CA LEU A 38 -2.93 -3.92 4.99
C LEU A 38 -3.00 -4.25 6.48
N GLY A 39 -1.91 -4.06 7.23
CA GLY A 39 -1.89 -4.25 8.67
C GLY A 39 -2.94 -3.38 9.38
N LYS A 40 -3.12 -2.13 8.93
CA LYS A 40 -4.18 -1.24 9.46
C LYS A 40 -5.59 -1.72 9.16
N TYR A 41 -5.86 -2.17 7.92
CA TYR A 41 -7.16 -2.76 7.62
C TYR A 41 -7.44 -4.03 8.42
N MET A 42 -6.41 -4.84 8.71
CA MET A 42 -6.56 -6.02 9.57
C MET A 42 -6.84 -5.66 11.03
N GLU A 43 -6.19 -4.61 11.57
CA GLU A 43 -6.47 -4.09 12.92
C GLU A 43 -7.93 -3.59 13.03
N GLU A 44 -8.44 -2.90 12.00
CA GLU A 44 -9.81 -2.35 12.00
C GLU A 44 -10.89 -3.45 12.14
N VAL A 45 -10.64 -4.64 11.57
CA VAL A 45 -11.58 -5.76 11.58
C VAL A 45 -11.19 -6.86 12.58
N GLU A 46 -10.21 -6.63 13.46
CA GLU A 46 -9.68 -7.66 14.37
C GLU A 46 -10.75 -8.30 15.27
N ASN A 47 -11.75 -7.52 15.66
CA ASN A 47 -12.85 -7.95 16.53
C ASN A 47 -14.11 -8.37 15.76
N GLU A 48 -14.10 -8.30 14.42
CA GLU A 48 -15.21 -8.78 13.60
C GLU A 48 -15.20 -10.31 13.54
N GLU A 49 -16.40 -10.90 13.46
CA GLU A 49 -16.53 -12.35 13.38
C GLU A 49 -16.07 -12.84 12.00
N ALA A 50 -15.10 -13.76 11.99
CA ALA A 50 -14.64 -14.39 10.76
C ALA A 50 -15.72 -15.30 10.18
N LEU A 51 -16.11 -15.04 8.92
CA LEU A 51 -17.03 -15.91 8.20
C LEU A 51 -16.41 -17.29 7.96
N SER A 52 -17.21 -18.35 8.08
CA SER A 52 -16.81 -19.65 7.54
C SER A 52 -16.65 -19.57 6.02
N LEU A 53 -15.88 -20.49 5.42
CA LEU A 53 -15.72 -20.56 3.96
C LEU A 53 -17.08 -20.61 3.23
N SER A 54 -18.08 -21.27 3.83
CA SER A 54 -19.42 -21.39 3.24
C SER A 54 -20.19 -20.06 3.27
N GLU A 55 -20.08 -19.30 4.35
CA GLU A 55 -20.73 -18.00 4.52
C GLU A 55 -20.04 -16.95 3.66
N ALA A 56 -18.70 -16.95 3.62
CA ALA A 56 -17.91 -16.09 2.75
C ALA A 56 -18.29 -16.28 1.27
N LYS A 57 -18.39 -17.53 0.79
CA LYS A 57 -18.82 -17.83 -0.60
C LYS A 57 -20.24 -17.33 -0.89
N LYS A 58 -21.18 -17.48 0.06
CA LYS A 58 -22.55 -16.96 -0.09
C LYS A 58 -22.55 -15.44 -0.16
N TYR A 59 -21.81 -14.79 0.74
CA TYR A 59 -21.69 -13.34 0.81
C TYR A 59 -21.12 -12.75 -0.50
N TYR A 60 -20.03 -13.32 -1.03
CA TYR A 60 -19.45 -12.88 -2.30
C TYR A 60 -20.41 -13.01 -3.49
N HIS A 61 -21.22 -14.07 -3.54
CA HIS A 61 -22.17 -14.25 -4.64
C HIS A 61 -23.33 -13.22 -4.63
N VAL A 62 -23.61 -12.60 -3.49
CA VAL A 62 -24.56 -11.48 -3.39
C VAL A 62 -23.91 -10.18 -3.86
N LEU A 63 -22.64 -9.95 -3.52
CA LEU A 63 -21.88 -8.76 -3.93
C LEU A 63 -21.69 -8.66 -5.45
N GLU A 64 -21.44 -9.78 -6.15
CA GLU A 64 -21.30 -9.79 -7.63
C GLU A 64 -22.59 -9.39 -8.39
N LYS A 65 -23.74 -9.34 -7.71
CA LYS A 65 -25.05 -9.00 -8.33
C LYS A 65 -25.50 -7.56 -8.08
N SER A 66 -24.62 -6.74 -7.50
CA SER A 66 -24.85 -5.31 -7.22
C SER A 66 -24.08 -4.44 -8.20
#